data_AF-A0A671P6R8-F1
#
_entry.id   AF-A0A671P6R8-F1
#
_cell.length_a   1.000
_cell.length_b   1.000
_cell.length_c   1.000
_cell.angle_alpha   90.00
_cell.angle_beta   90.00
_cell.angle_gamma   90.00
#
_symmetry.space_group_name_H-M   'P 1'
#
loop_
_entity.id
_entity.type
_entity.pdbx_description
1 polymer ?
#
loop_
_entity_poly.entity_id
_entity_poly.type
_entity_poly.pdbx_seq_one_letter_code
_entity_poly.pdbx_strand_id
1 'polypeptide(L)'
;MFVYVQLLWDSRSDRSHRKSCSLKTASRQTSGHLGSLCTGDIKRRRKAAPVAAPSSSGMVGEGAAPLPESNVGNRMLQSMGWTPGSGLGPDGRGITEPIRASQRPKGAGLGFN
;
A
#
# COMPACT_ATOMS: atom_id res chain seq x y z
N MET A 1 4.08 -47.22 -14.68
CA MET A 1 4.55 -46.90 -13.32
C MET A 1 4.05 -45.51 -12.96
N PHE A 2 3.12 -45.44 -11.99
CA PHE A 2 2.62 -44.26 -11.24
C PHE A 2 2.01 -43.13 -12.10
N VAL A 3 0.70 -43.01 -12.38
CA VAL A 3 -0.51 -42.97 -11.54
C VAL A 3 -0.38 -42.16 -10.23
N TYR A 4 -1.04 -40.99 -10.23
CA TYR A 4 -1.74 -40.32 -9.11
C TYR A 4 -0.95 -39.91 -7.86
N VAL A 5 -0.53 -38.64 -7.80
CA VAL A 5 -0.34 -37.80 -6.60
C VAL A 5 -0.51 -36.36 -7.13
N GLN A 6 -1.50 -35.51 -6.80
CA GLN A 6 -1.94 -35.08 -5.47
C GLN A 6 -3.36 -34.47 -5.60
N LEU A 7 -4.40 -35.22 -5.24
CA LEU A 7 -5.63 -34.64 -4.71
C LEU A 7 -5.36 -34.28 -3.25
N LEU A 8 -5.02 -33.02 -2.99
CA LEU A 8 -5.26 -32.37 -1.69
C LEU A 8 -5.16 -30.84 -1.84
N TRP A 9 -6.00 -30.28 -2.71
CA TRP A 9 -6.36 -28.87 -2.60
C TRP A 9 -7.38 -28.77 -1.45
N ASP A 10 -6.87 -28.79 -0.22
CA ASP A 10 -7.72 -28.73 0.97
C ASP A 10 -8.51 -27.41 0.95
N SER A 11 -9.82 -27.58 0.91
CA SER A 11 -10.81 -26.52 0.91
C SER A 11 -10.93 -25.98 2.33
N ARG A 12 -10.22 -24.91 2.69
CA ARG A 12 -10.47 -24.21 3.95
C ARG A 12 -9.84 -22.83 4.00
N SER A 13 -10.61 -21.80 3.64
CA SER A 13 -10.70 -20.51 4.35
C SER A 13 -11.69 -19.55 3.69
N ASP A 14 -12.96 -19.96 3.55
CA ASP A 14 -14.05 -18.97 3.47
C ASP A 14 -14.35 -18.49 4.90
N ARG A 15 -13.70 -17.41 5.33
CA ARG A 15 -14.14 -16.66 6.50
C ARG A 15 -15.32 -15.79 6.09
N SER A 16 -16.48 -16.44 5.93
CA SER A 16 -17.80 -15.82 5.97
C SER A 16 -18.00 -15.15 7.33
N HIS A 17 -17.50 -13.93 7.49
CA HIS A 17 -17.96 -13.00 8.52
C HIS A 17 -19.08 -12.14 7.94
N ARG A 18 -20.18 -12.78 7.53
CA ARG A 18 -21.44 -12.08 7.23
C ARG A 18 -22.19 -11.89 8.53
N LYS A 19 -22.29 -10.62 8.89
CA LYS A 19 -22.88 -10.04 10.09
C LYS A 19 -24.28 -10.60 10.34
N SER A 20 -24.48 -11.08 11.57
CA SER A 20 -25.79 -11.39 12.14
C SER A 20 -26.72 -10.18 12.01
N CYS A 21 -27.76 -10.34 11.21
CA CYS A 21 -28.93 -9.47 11.18
C CYS A 21 -29.76 -9.76 12.44
N SER A 22 -29.55 -8.98 13.51
CA SER A 22 -30.47 -8.96 14.64
C SER A 22 -31.51 -7.87 14.41
N LEU A 23 -32.62 -8.25 13.77
CA LEU A 23 -33.88 -7.53 13.90
C LEU A 23 -34.36 -7.76 15.34
N LYS A 24 -34.15 -6.79 16.23
CA LYS A 24 -34.96 -6.66 17.42
C LYS A 24 -35.90 -5.47 17.24
N THR A 25 -37.14 -5.84 17.00
CA THR A 25 -38.31 -4.98 17.00
C THR A 25 -38.55 -4.44 18.42
N ALA A 26 -39.04 -3.19 18.46
CA ALA A 26 -39.84 -2.55 19.50
C ALA A 26 -39.42 -2.63 20.98
N SER A 27 -39.21 -1.46 21.59
CA SER A 27 -40.01 -1.10 22.78
C SER A 27 -39.99 0.42 23.01
N ARG A 28 -41.17 1.04 22.97
CA ARG A 28 -41.41 2.36 23.55
C ARG A 28 -41.58 2.19 25.06
N GLN A 29 -40.69 2.74 25.86
CA GLN A 29 -40.89 3.05 27.30
C GLN A 29 -40.15 4.36 27.58
N THR A 30 -40.81 5.51 27.48
CA THR A 30 -41.50 6.26 28.55
C THR A 30 -40.59 6.72 29.68
N SER A 31 -40.90 7.94 30.15
CA SER A 31 -40.50 8.56 31.41
C SER A 31 -39.03 9.00 31.56
N GLY A 32 -38.83 10.29 31.28
CA GLY A 32 -38.29 11.22 32.26
C GLY A 32 -36.81 11.09 32.61
N HIS A 33 -35.93 11.60 31.74
CA HIS A 33 -34.74 12.28 32.26
C HIS A 33 -34.41 13.47 31.38
N LEU A 34 -34.53 14.66 31.97
CA LEU A 34 -34.15 15.94 31.39
C LEU A 34 -32.67 15.89 31.01
N GLY A 35 -32.38 16.17 29.74
CA GLY A 35 -31.07 16.64 29.28
C GLY A 35 -29.87 15.78 29.64
N SER A 36 -29.64 14.71 28.87
CA SER A 36 -28.24 14.32 28.60
C SER A 36 -27.67 15.38 27.66
N LEU A 37 -27.30 16.52 28.26
CA LEU A 37 -26.61 17.61 27.62
C LEU A 37 -25.39 17.06 26.88
N CYS A 38 -25.20 17.62 25.71
CA CYS A 38 -24.15 17.42 24.75
C CYS A 38 -22.77 17.53 25.41
N THR A 39 -22.29 16.48 26.07
CA THR A 39 -20.94 16.43 26.64
C THR A 39 -20.31 15.08 26.34
N GLY A 40 -20.06 14.86 25.04
CA GLY A 40 -19.23 13.77 24.53
C GLY A 40 -17.93 14.22 23.86
N ASP A 41 -17.58 15.52 23.93
CA ASP A 41 -16.62 16.14 23.00
C ASP A 41 -15.19 16.36 23.53
N ILE A 42 -14.76 15.74 24.64
CA ILE A 42 -13.47 16.13 25.26
C ILE A 42 -12.34 15.10 25.10
N LYS A 43 -12.61 13.85 24.70
CA LYS A 43 -11.55 12.80 24.70
C LYS A 43 -11.43 11.95 23.44
N ARG A 44 -11.81 12.48 22.28
CA ARG A 44 -11.06 12.17 21.05
C ARG A 44 -9.89 13.14 20.99
N ARG A 45 -8.95 12.98 21.93
CA ARG A 45 -7.61 13.56 21.84
C ARG A 45 -7.10 13.11 20.48
N ARG A 46 -7.24 13.95 19.45
CA ARG A 46 -6.63 13.74 18.15
C ARG A 46 -5.18 13.53 18.51
N LYS A 47 -4.70 12.31 18.37
CA LYS A 47 -3.27 12.02 18.48
C LYS A 47 -2.69 12.96 17.44
N ALA A 48 -2.03 14.04 17.90
CA ALA A 48 -1.49 15.04 17.00
C ALA A 48 -0.69 14.26 15.97
N ALA A 49 -0.97 14.50 14.68
CA ALA A 49 -0.24 13.85 13.62
C ALA A 49 1.25 14.06 13.92
N PRO A 50 2.10 13.03 13.86
CA PRO A 50 3.52 13.19 14.13
C PRO A 50 4.01 14.36 13.29
N VAL A 51 4.65 15.33 13.97
CA VAL A 51 5.28 16.50 13.36
C VAL A 51 6.07 16.03 12.16
N ALA A 52 5.76 16.63 11.01
CA ALA A 52 6.28 16.20 9.73
C ALA A 52 7.81 16.07 9.83
N ALA A 53 8.31 14.86 9.56
CA ALA A 53 9.73 14.67 9.28
C ALA A 53 10.14 15.66 8.18
N PRO A 54 11.37 16.20 8.21
CA PRO A 54 11.82 17.16 7.23
C PRO A 54 11.53 16.61 5.83
N SER A 55 10.65 17.28 5.10
CA SER A 55 10.30 16.93 3.75
C SER A 55 11.53 17.20 2.89
N SER A 56 12.29 16.15 2.58
CA SER A 56 13.31 16.25 1.55
C SER A 56 12.59 16.48 0.22
N SER A 57 12.43 17.75 -0.13
CA SER A 57 12.07 18.19 -1.48
C SER A 57 13.26 17.87 -2.38
N GLY A 58 13.36 16.60 -2.79
CA GLY A 58 14.48 16.06 -3.54
C GLY A 58 14.01 15.01 -4.53
N MET A 59 14.85 14.70 -5.50
CA MET A 59 14.57 13.66 -6.47
C MET A 59 14.67 12.29 -5.78
N VAL A 60 13.67 11.42 -5.99
CA VAL A 60 13.69 10.05 -5.47
C VAL A 60 14.83 9.29 -6.12
N GLY A 61 15.67 8.65 -5.30
CA GLY A 61 16.78 7.81 -5.77
C GLY A 61 18.00 8.58 -6.30
N GLU A 62 18.08 9.89 -6.06
CA GLU A 62 19.25 10.69 -6.44
C GLU A 62 20.52 10.16 -5.77
N GLY A 63 21.57 9.93 -6.55
CA GLY A 63 22.85 9.41 -6.06
C GLY A 63 22.84 7.93 -5.65
N ALA A 64 21.80 7.17 -5.99
CA ALA A 64 21.79 5.73 -5.77
C ALA A 64 22.94 5.07 -6.56
N ALA A 65 23.67 4.17 -5.90
CA ALA A 65 24.71 3.39 -6.55
C ALA A 65 24.12 2.46 -7.63
N PRO A 66 24.90 2.11 -8.67
CA PRO A 66 24.50 1.10 -9.66
C PRO A 66 24.09 -0.22 -9.00
N LEU A 67 23.18 -0.95 -9.65
CA LEU A 67 22.72 -2.23 -9.13
C LEU A 67 23.86 -3.27 -9.17
N PRO A 68 24.17 -3.95 -8.05
CA PRO A 68 25.27 -4.91 -8.04
C PRO A 68 24.96 -6.14 -8.89
N GLU A 69 26.01 -6.80 -9.38
CA GLU A 69 25.90 -8.04 -10.18
C GLU A 69 25.37 -9.23 -9.38
N SER A 70 25.56 -9.23 -8.06
CA SER A 70 25.01 -10.27 -7.16
C SER A 70 23.49 -10.22 -7.03
N ASN A 71 22.86 -9.10 -7.41
CA ASN A 71 21.41 -8.93 -7.34
C ASN A 71 20.70 -10.00 -8.19
N VAL A 72 19.69 -10.66 -7.60
CA VAL A 72 18.95 -11.73 -8.28
C VAL A 72 18.25 -11.20 -9.54
N GLY A 73 17.67 -10.00 -9.50
CA GLY A 73 17.05 -9.34 -10.64
C GLY A 73 18.03 -9.06 -11.78
N ASN A 74 19.23 -8.58 -11.45
CA ASN A 74 20.29 -8.34 -12.43
C ASN A 74 20.68 -9.64 -13.17
N ARG A 75 20.92 -10.72 -12.41
CA ARG A 75 21.22 -12.05 -12.98
C ARG A 75 20.08 -12.57 -13.84
N MET A 76 18.83 -12.42 -13.42
CA MET A 76 17.68 -12.86 -14.20
C MET A 76 17.57 -12.11 -15.53
N LEU A 77 17.78 -10.80 -15.54
CA LEU A 77 17.76 -9.99 -16.77
C LEU A 77 18.85 -10.46 -17.74
N GLN A 78 20.07 -10.64 -17.25
CA GLN A 78 21.18 -11.14 -18.06
C GLN A 78 20.92 -12.52 -18.66
N SER A 79 20.35 -13.46 -17.88
CA SER A 79 19.95 -14.78 -18.38
C SER A 79 18.87 -14.72 -19.49
N MET A 80 18.09 -13.64 -19.54
CA MET A 80 17.12 -13.40 -20.61
C MET A 80 17.71 -12.64 -21.81
N GLY A 81 19.03 -12.41 -21.82
CA GLY A 81 19.74 -11.73 -22.92
C GLY A 81 19.81 -10.22 -22.79
N TRP A 82 19.37 -9.63 -21.67
CA TRP A 82 19.58 -8.20 -21.41
C TRP A 82 21.04 -7.93 -21.04
N THR A 83 21.62 -6.84 -21.57
CA THR A 83 23.00 -6.45 -21.26
C THR A 83 23.00 -5.22 -20.36
N PRO A 84 23.83 -5.17 -19.29
CA PRO A 84 23.92 -3.99 -18.45
C PRO A 84 24.14 -2.70 -19.26
N GLY A 85 23.29 -1.69 -19.00
CA GLY A 85 23.30 -0.42 -19.72
C GLY A 85 22.54 -0.39 -21.05
N SER A 86 22.07 -1.53 -21.57
CA SER A 86 21.22 -1.56 -22.76
C SER A 86 19.76 -1.25 -22.40
N GLY A 87 19.03 -0.64 -23.33
CA GLY A 87 17.58 -0.48 -23.19
C GLY A 87 16.87 -1.84 -23.31
N LEU A 88 15.64 -1.90 -22.81
CA LEU A 88 14.76 -3.07 -22.96
C LEU A 88 13.99 -3.00 -24.30
N GLY A 89 13.40 -4.12 -24.69
CA GLY A 89 12.58 -4.25 -25.91
C GLY A 89 13.34 -4.87 -27.09
N PRO A 90 12.64 -5.18 -28.21
CA PRO A 90 13.21 -5.95 -29.32
C PRO A 90 14.46 -5.33 -29.94
N ASP A 91 14.47 -4.00 -30.06
CA ASP A 91 15.59 -3.25 -30.63
C ASP A 91 16.55 -2.69 -29.56
N GLY A 92 16.33 -2.98 -28.27
CA GLY A 92 17.12 -2.42 -27.18
C GLY A 92 17.04 -0.89 -27.02
N ARG A 93 16.03 -0.25 -27.63
CA ARG A 93 15.84 1.22 -27.62
C ARG A 93 14.94 1.73 -26.49
N GLY A 94 14.58 0.85 -25.54
CA GLY A 94 13.86 1.24 -24.34
C GLY A 94 14.65 2.19 -23.45
N ILE A 95 13.96 2.79 -22.48
CA ILE A 95 14.53 3.74 -21.54
C ILE A 95 15.61 3.04 -20.70
N THR A 96 16.84 3.57 -20.73
CA THR A 96 17.99 3.05 -19.99
C THR A 96 18.12 3.65 -18.59
N GLU A 97 17.78 4.93 -18.46
CA GLU A 97 17.85 5.68 -17.20
C GLU A 97 16.47 5.71 -16.52
N PRO A 98 16.37 5.42 -15.21
CA PRO A 98 15.11 5.48 -14.50
C PRO A 98 14.42 6.86 -14.62
N ILE A 99 13.09 6.85 -14.72
CA ILE A 99 12.31 8.09 -14.72
C ILE A 99 12.46 8.78 -13.36
N ARG A 100 12.85 10.04 -13.42
CA ARG A 100 13.07 10.88 -12.25
C ARG A 100 11.73 11.31 -11.64
N ALA A 101 11.57 11.11 -10.34
CA ALA A 101 10.38 11.52 -9.60
C ALA A 101 10.74 12.53 -8.51
N SER A 102 10.14 13.73 -8.56
CA SER A 102 10.32 14.76 -7.54
C SER A 102 9.40 14.51 -6.34
N GLN A 103 9.94 14.50 -5.12
CA GLN A 103 9.10 14.46 -3.92
C GLN A 103 8.37 15.79 -3.71
N ARG A 104 7.07 15.71 -3.45
CA ARG A 104 6.24 16.88 -3.15
C ARG A 104 6.17 17.11 -1.65
N PRO A 105 6.14 18.38 -1.19
CA PRO A 105 5.86 18.68 0.20
C PRO A 105 4.52 18.09 0.63
N LYS A 106 4.48 17.51 1.84
CA LYS A 106 3.27 16.89 2.37
C LYS A 106 2.15 17.91 2.50
N GLY A 107 0.99 17.61 1.93
CA GLY A 107 -0.19 18.49 1.98
C GLY A 107 -0.24 19.55 0.89
N ALA A 108 0.76 19.66 0.01
CA ALA A 108 0.69 20.54 -1.14
C ALA A 108 -0.31 20.02 -2.20
N GLY A 109 -1.27 20.86 -2.61
CA GLY A 109 -2.21 20.56 -3.70
C GLY A 109 -1.51 20.53 -5.07
N LEU A 110 -2.08 19.84 -6.06
CA LEU A 110 -1.51 19.79 -7.41
C LEU A 110 -1.30 21.21 -7.97
N GLY A 111 -0.19 21.43 -8.68
CA GLY A 111 0.18 22.76 -9.22
C GLY A 111 0.96 23.67 -8.28
N PHE A 112 1.26 23.25 -7.04
CA PHE A 112 2.24 23.94 -6.19
C PHE A 112 3.62 23.87 -6.86
N ASN A 113 4.15 25.03 -7.26
CA ASN A 113 5.46 25.24 -7.89
C ASN A 113 6.36 26.07 -6.96
#